data_AF-V7IB93-F1
#
_entry.id   AF-V7IB93-F1
#
_cell.length_a   1.000
_cell.length_b   1.000
_cell.length_c   1.000
_cell.angle_alpha   90.00
_cell.angle_beta   90.00
_cell.angle_gamma   90.00
#
_symmetry.space_group_name_H-M   'P 1'
#
loop_
_entity.id
_entity.type
_entity.pdbx_description
1 polymer ?
#
loop_
_entity_poly.entity_id
_entity_poly.type
_entity_poly.pdbx_seq_one_letter_code
_entity_poly.pdbx_strand_id
1 'polypeptide(L)' 'MKLDQNDIRVISRYLRLSLNNLKELREVMIEIENNGEVDHDGQPVMNSEEINKDISNIEGLLDMLSEAEGA' A
#
# COMPACT_ATOMS: atom_id res chain seq x y z
N MET A 1 -14.43 10.13 -18.57
CA MET A 1 -13.01 10.28 -18.93
C MET A 1 -12.49 8.89 -19.28
N LYS A 2 -11.91 8.66 -20.46
CA LYS A 2 -11.20 7.41 -20.75
C LYS A 2 -9.72 7.67 -20.46
N LEU A 3 -9.11 6.82 -19.64
CA LEU A 3 -7.67 6.84 -19.44
C LEU A 3 -7.00 6.31 -20.70
N ASP A 4 -5.96 6.97 -21.17
CA ASP A 4 -5.13 6.44 -22.23
C ASP A 4 -3.98 5.58 -21.67
N GLN A 5 -3.21 4.94 -22.57
CA GLN A 5 -2.10 4.06 -22.18
C GLN A 5 -0.99 4.80 -21.43
N ASN A 6 -0.81 6.09 -21.70
CA ASN A 6 0.18 6.89 -20.99
C ASN A 6 -0.31 7.22 -19.57
N ASP A 7 -1.60 7.53 -19.40
CA ASP A 7 -2.22 7.71 -18.07
C ASP A 7 -2.09 6.43 -17.24
N ILE A 8 -2.42 5.27 -17.81
CA ILE A 8 -2.29 3.95 -17.15
C ILE A 8 -0.84 3.74 -16.70
N ARG A 9 0.14 3.99 -17.57
CA ARG A 9 1.56 3.84 -17.24
C ARG A 9 2.00 4.78 -16.11
N VAL A 10 1.56 6.03 -16.12
CA VAL A 10 1.91 7.02 -15.09
C VAL A 10 1.29 6.65 -13.74
N ILE A 11 0.01 6.29 -13.72
CA ILE A 11 -0.69 5.86 -12.50
C ILE A 11 -0.03 4.60 -11.93
N SER A 12 0.23 3.59 -12.77
CA SER A 12 0.93 2.36 -12.36
C SER A 12 2.31 2.64 -11.76
N ARG A 13 3.05 3.62 -12.30
CA ARG A 13 4.34 4.04 -11.71
C ARG A 13 4.17 4.59 -10.30
N TYR A 14 3.20 5.48 -10.09
CA TYR A 14 2.96 6.07 -8.76
C TYR A 14 2.44 5.04 -7.77
N LEU A 15 1.54 4.15 -8.17
CA LEU A 15 1.06 3.05 -7.33
C LEU A 15 2.20 2.13 -6.89
N ARG A 16 3.13 1.78 -7.78
CA ARG A 16 4.32 0.98 -7.42
C ARG A 16 5.24 1.70 -6.43
N LEU A 17 5.42 3.02 -6.60
CA LEU A 17 6.20 3.82 -5.66
C LEU A 17 5.54 3.83 -4.27
N SER A 18 4.24 4.09 -4.21
CA SER A 18 3.47 4.05 -2.95
C SER A 18 3.48 2.67 -2.31
N LEU A 19 3.37 1.59 -3.11
CA LEU A 19 3.44 0.21 -2.63
C LEU A 19 4.78 -0.09 -1.95
N ASN A 20 5.89 0.34 -2.54
CA ASN A 20 7.21 0.16 -1.95
C ASN A 20 7.32 0.91 -0.61
N ASN A 21 6.90 2.17 -0.58
CA ASN A 21 6.92 2.96 0.67
C ASN A 21 6.06 2.33 1.77
N LEU A 22 4.89 1.78 1.42
CA LEU A 22 4.02 1.10 2.39
C LEU A 22 4.62 -0.21 2.89
N LYS A 23 5.32 -0.96 2.03
CA LYS A 23 6.03 -2.19 2.43
C LYS A 23 7.17 -1.87 3.41
N GLU A 24 7.93 -0.81 3.16
CA GLU A 24 8.97 -0.32 4.09
C GLU A 24 8.36 0.15 5.41
N LEU A 25 7.28 0.95 5.38
CA LEU A 25 6.59 1.41 6.57
C LEU A 25 6.03 0.24 7.40
N ARG A 26 5.46 -0.77 6.74
CA ARG A 26 4.93 -1.98 7.38
C ARG A 26 6.00 -2.70 8.20
N GLU A 27 7.21 -2.84 7.65
CA GLU A 27 8.31 -3.51 8.34
C GLU A 27 8.65 -2.78 9.65
N VAL A 28 8.79 -1.46 9.58
CA VAL A 28 9.04 -0.62 10.76
C VAL A 28 7.87 -0.69 11.76
N MET A 29 6.63 -0.70 11.29
CA MET A 29 5.46 -0.77 12.17
C MET A 29 5.38 -2.10 12.92
N ILE A 30 5.64 -3.22 12.25
CA ILE A 30 5.67 -4.54 12.89
C ILE A 30 6.75 -4.58 13.98
N GLU A 31 7.91 -3.97 13.75
CA GLU A 31 8.96 -3.87 14.77
C GLU A 31 8.50 -3.06 15.99
N ILE A 32 7.82 -1.92 15.78
CA ILE A 32 7.27 -1.09 16.85
C ILE A 32 6.21 -1.85 17.66
N GLU A 33 5.29 -2.54 16.98
CA GLU A 33 4.24 -3.36 17.61
C GLU A 33 4.84 -4.50 18.44
N ASN A 34 5.84 -5.20 17.90
CA ASN A 34 6.52 -6.30 18.59
C ASN A 34 7.29 -5.82 19.83
N ASN A 35 7.77 -4.58 19.83
CA ASN A 35 8.42 -3.97 21.00
C ASN A 35 7.43 -3.54 22.08
N GLY A 36 6.11 -3.72 21.85
CA GLY A 36 5.06 -3.49 22.84
C GLY A 36 4.79 -2.01 23.10
N GLU A 37 5.08 -1.13 22.15
CA GLU A 37 4.70 0.28 22.25
C GLU A 37 3.18 0.40 22.15
N VAL A 38 2.57 0.72 23.29
CA VAL A 38 1.14 0.95 23.41
C VAL A 38 0.84 2.40 23.74
N ASP A 39 -0.28 2.91 23.24
CA ASP A 39 -0.78 4.25 23.49
C ASP A 39 -1.31 4.40 24.92
N HIS A 40 -1.88 5.57 25.23
CA HIS A 40 -2.44 5.85 26.55
C HIS A 40 -3.60 4.92 26.94
N ASP A 41 -4.24 4.27 25.97
CA ASP A 41 -5.38 3.36 26.14
C ASP A 41 -4.95 1.87 26.14
N GLY A 42 -3.65 1.60 26.01
CA GLY A 42 -3.09 0.25 25.97
C GLY A 42 -3.27 -0.46 24.63
N GLN A 43 -3.65 0.26 23.57
CA GLN A 43 -3.67 -0.24 22.20
C GLN A 43 -2.28 -0.09 21.59
N PRO A 44 -1.86 -0.95 20.66
CA PRO A 44 -0.66 -0.71 19.88
C PRO A 44 -0.70 0.70 19.26
N VAL A 45 0.37 1.49 19.43
CA VAL A 45 0.45 2.87 18.89
C VAL A 45 0.28 2.88 17.37
N MET A 46 0.56 1.76 16.72
CA MET A 46 0.55 1.57 15.29
C MET A 46 -0.31 0.35 14.91
N ASN A 47 -0.91 0.38 13.72
CA ASN A 47 -1.77 -0.69 13.21
C ASN A 47 -1.25 -1.21 11.85
N SER A 48 -0.39 -2.21 11.90
CA SER A 48 0.19 -2.88 10.72
C SER A 48 -0.88 -3.61 9.89
N GLU A 49 -2.04 -3.94 10.46
CA GLU A 49 -3.17 -4.52 9.71
C GLU A 49 -3.78 -3.51 8.72
N GLU A 50 -3.87 -2.22 9.08
CA GLU A 50 -4.33 -1.18 8.16
C GLU A 50 -3.37 -1.03 6.97
N ILE A 51 -2.06 -1.06 7.22
CA ILE A 51 -1.07 -1.02 6.14
C ILE A 51 -1.17 -2.26 5.24
N ASN A 52 -1.40 -3.45 5.81
CA ASN A 52 -1.62 -4.67 5.02
C ASN A 52 -2.83 -4.54 4.09
N LYS A 53 -3.91 -3.91 4.57
CA LYS A 53 -5.11 -3.66 3.77
C LYS A 53 -4.81 -2.69 2.61
N ASP A 54 -4.07 -1.61 2.87
CA ASP A 54 -3.70 -0.65 1.84
C ASP A 54 -2.75 -1.24 0.79
N ILE A 55 -1.80 -2.08 1.21
CA ILE A 55 -0.95 -2.87 0.31
C ILE A 55 -1.81 -3.74 -0.61
N SER A 56 -2.75 -4.50 -0.04
CA SER A 56 -3.64 -5.38 -0.82
C SER A 56 -4.51 -4.59 -1.81
N ASN A 57 -5.03 -3.43 -1.41
CA ASN A 57 -5.80 -2.55 -2.29
C ASN A 57 -4.96 -2.06 -3.47
N ILE A 58 -3.71 -1.64 -3.24
CA ILE A 58 -2.82 -1.15 -4.31
C ILE A 58 -2.43 -2.29 -5.25
N GLU A 59 -2.15 -3.49 -4.73
CA GLU A 59 -1.86 -4.67 -5.54
C GLU A 59 -3.06 -5.01 -6.45
N GLY A 60 -4.29 -5.00 -5.92
CA GLY A 60 -5.50 -5.19 -6.73
C GLY A 60 -5.70 -4.11 -7.80
N LEU A 61 -5.40 -2.85 -7.49
CA LEU A 61 -5.45 -1.76 -8.48
C LEU A 61 -4.41 -1.94 -9.59
N LEU A 62 -3.20 -2.42 -9.26
CA LEU A 62 -2.15 -2.70 -10.23
C LEU A 62 -2.53 -3.85 -11.17
N ASP A 63 -3.19 -4.90 -10.65
CA ASP A 63 -3.70 -6.00 -11.47
C ASP A 63 -4.75 -5.50 -12.46
N MET A 64 -5.73 -4.72 -11.99
CA MET A 64 -6.76 -4.11 -12.85
C MET A 64 -6.17 -3.21 -13.95
N LEU A 65 -5.14 -2.43 -13.63
CA LEU A 65 -4.47 -1.56 -14.61
C LEU A 65 -3.64 -2.38 -15.61
N SER A 66 -3.04 -3.49 -15.19
CA SER A 66 -2.30 -4.38 -16.10
C SER A 66 -3.22 -5.07 -17.10
N GLU A 67 -4.43 -5.45 -16.69
CA GLU A 67 -5.44 -6.00 -17.60
C GLU A 67 -5.90 -4.95 -18.63
N ALA A 68 -6.04 -3.70 -18.20
CA ALA A 68 -6.41 -2.58 -19.07
C ALA A 68 -5.29 -2.15 -20.05
N GLU A 69 -4.00 -2.36 -19.72
CA GLU A 69 -2.86 -2.10 -20.61
C GLU A 69 -2.73 -3.17 -21.71
N GLY A 70 -3.21 -4.40 -21.46
CA GLY A 70 -3.13 -5.54 -22.39
C GLY A 70 -4.35 -5.78 -23.30
N ALA A 71 -5.46 -5.06 -23.08
CA ALA A 71 -6.70 -5.13 -23.85
C ALA A 71 -6.77 -4.09 -24.99
#